data_AF-A0A1A8ZJX9-F1
#
_entry.id   AF-A0A1A8ZJX9-F1
#
_cell.length_a   1.000
_cell.length_b   1.000
_cell.length_c   1.000
_cell.angle_alpha   90.00
_cell.angle_beta   90.00
_cell.angle_gamma   90.00
#
_symmetry.space_group_name_H-M   'P 1'
#
loop_
_entity.id
_entity.type
_entity.pdbx_description
1 polymer ?
#
loop_
_entity_poly.entity_id
_entity_poly.type
_entity_poly.pdbx_seq_one_letter_code
_entity_poly.pdbx_strand_id
1 'polypeptide(L)'
;MTLADWLPKVWTGTRQVRILDGGLLGGPVADRAVLAEITDRDRLARLRELTTTGDFTGDICRCPGRLTLALYDADDVLRGSATVHGHGSVSWERSRFRDDLDVAEPTALTLFLAECGVRDMLIALLGPLVTALGRYERNTHPQFRPPGKPAVLIERQVPEVLRAELLKVGGEQAGQLSPERAAALAQRLAGAVADPVQRAGLLLNWLGRLPFPTEAMWGEGVLVRRLLDDLPRPAVLAAAARAEPAGTLGVLNWAVHQDDDSDVVAVVDPVLRHLLP
;
A
#
# COMPACT_ATOMS: atom_id res chain seq x y z
N MET A 1 33.86 8.97 -12.22
CA MET A 1 33.34 8.68 -10.86
C MET A 1 32.02 7.95 -11.05
N THR A 2 31.90 6.76 -10.50
CA THR A 2 30.68 5.96 -10.61
C THR A 2 29.63 6.41 -9.60
N LEU A 3 28.37 5.95 -9.74
CA LEU A 3 27.34 6.16 -8.72
C LEU A 3 27.77 5.55 -7.37
N ALA A 4 28.31 4.34 -7.39
CA ALA A 4 28.84 3.65 -6.21
C ALA A 4 29.94 4.43 -5.48
N ASP A 5 30.81 5.17 -6.19
CA ASP A 5 31.83 6.02 -5.57
C ASP A 5 31.30 7.36 -5.06
N TRP A 6 30.29 7.90 -5.73
CA TRP A 6 29.73 9.22 -5.44
C TRP A 6 28.78 9.19 -4.25
N LEU A 7 27.93 8.17 -4.19
CA LEU A 7 26.82 8.09 -3.23
C LEU A 7 27.30 8.10 -1.76
N PRO A 8 28.35 7.35 -1.35
CA PRO A 8 28.88 7.44 0.00
C PRO A 8 29.42 8.83 0.37
N LYS A 9 29.99 9.56 -0.59
CA LYS A 9 30.54 10.92 -0.36
C LYS A 9 29.42 11.93 -0.12
N VAL A 10 28.34 11.84 -0.89
CA VAL A 10 27.16 12.69 -0.71
C VAL A 10 26.54 12.45 0.66
N TRP A 11 26.26 11.19 0.99
CA TRP A 11 25.68 10.82 2.28
C TRP A 11 26.54 11.21 3.49
N THR A 12 27.87 11.26 3.36
CA THR A 12 28.76 11.72 4.44
C THR A 12 28.54 13.20 4.77
N GLY A 13 28.25 14.02 3.75
CA GLY A 13 27.97 15.45 3.89
C GLY A 13 26.51 15.76 4.27
N THR A 14 25.58 14.84 4.02
CA THR A 14 24.15 15.05 4.30
C THR A 14 23.89 15.27 5.80
N ARG A 15 23.06 16.26 6.10
CA ARG A 15 22.54 16.58 7.45
C ARG A 15 21.02 16.58 7.50
N GLN A 16 20.37 16.67 6.35
CA GLN A 16 18.92 16.67 6.24
C GLN A 16 18.51 15.98 4.94
N VAL A 17 17.40 15.26 4.97
CA VAL A 17 16.72 14.79 3.77
C VAL A 17 15.31 15.35 3.76
N ARG A 18 14.93 15.98 2.64
CA ARG A 18 13.55 16.37 2.36
C ARG A 18 12.95 15.35 1.39
N ILE A 19 11.79 14.81 1.75
CA ILE A 19 10.99 13.98 0.87
C ILE A 19 10.00 14.91 0.18
N LEU A 20 10.14 15.02 -1.13
CA LEU A 20 9.41 15.97 -1.95
C LEU A 20 8.35 15.26 -2.78
N ASP A 21 7.23 15.93 -2.98
CA ASP A 21 6.22 15.49 -3.93
C ASP A 21 6.73 15.56 -5.36
N GLY A 22 6.33 14.57 -6.16
CA GLY A 22 6.73 14.42 -7.55
C GLY A 22 8.10 13.76 -7.74
N GLY A 23 8.17 12.91 -8.77
CA GLY A 23 9.41 12.36 -9.29
C GLY A 23 10.03 13.25 -10.38
N LEU A 24 10.49 12.65 -11.48
CA LEU A 24 11.23 13.33 -12.55
C LEU A 24 10.44 14.44 -13.27
N LEU A 25 9.11 14.33 -13.28
CA LEU A 25 8.24 15.31 -13.94
C LEU A 25 7.74 16.41 -12.99
N GLY A 26 8.17 16.42 -11.72
CA GLY A 26 7.72 17.37 -10.70
C GLY A 26 8.29 18.79 -10.80
N GLY A 27 8.94 19.17 -11.91
CA GLY A 27 9.59 20.48 -12.04
C GLY A 27 10.88 20.63 -11.20
N PRO A 28 11.40 21.85 -11.00
CA PRO A 28 12.62 22.08 -10.22
C PRO A 28 12.48 21.63 -8.76
N VAL A 29 13.52 21.01 -8.19
CA VAL A 29 13.53 20.50 -6.80
C VAL A 29 13.15 21.57 -5.78
N ALA A 30 13.61 22.82 -5.99
CA ALA A 30 13.36 23.94 -5.07
C ALA A 30 11.89 24.38 -4.98
N ASP A 31 11.08 24.07 -6.00
CA ASP A 31 9.68 24.52 -6.09
C ASP A 31 8.68 23.44 -5.61
N ARG A 32 9.17 22.26 -5.25
CA ARG A 32 8.32 21.11 -4.90
C ARG A 32 7.86 21.17 -3.46
N ALA A 33 6.64 20.69 -3.23
CA ALA A 33 6.10 20.55 -1.88
C ALA A 33 6.94 19.56 -1.06
N VAL A 34 7.34 19.96 0.14
CA VAL A 34 7.98 19.08 1.12
C VAL A 34 6.89 18.27 1.81
N LEU A 35 6.92 16.96 1.64
CA LEU A 35 5.99 16.03 2.28
C LEU A 35 6.45 15.64 3.68
N ALA A 36 7.76 15.45 3.84
CA ALA A 36 8.38 15.12 5.11
C ALA A 36 9.84 15.59 5.15
N GLU A 37 10.34 15.84 6.35
CA GLU A 37 11.71 16.23 6.59
C GLU A 37 12.34 15.34 7.65
N ILE A 38 13.57 14.87 7.38
CA ILE A 38 14.33 13.99 8.25
C ILE A 38 15.64 14.69 8.61
N THR A 39 15.77 15.06 9.88
CA THR A 39 16.99 15.64 10.48
C THR A 39 17.56 14.76 11.59
N ASP A 40 16.77 13.81 12.11
CA ASP A 40 17.21 12.85 13.11
C ASP A 40 18.31 11.93 12.55
N ARG A 41 19.38 11.76 13.33
CA ARG A 41 20.58 11.05 12.88
C ARG A 41 20.32 9.57 12.60
N ASP A 42 19.52 8.92 13.43
CA ASP A 42 19.27 7.48 13.33
C ASP A 42 18.34 7.20 12.14
N ARG A 43 17.31 8.04 11.95
CA ARG A 43 16.46 7.99 10.75
C ARG A 43 17.24 8.27 9.47
N LEU A 44 18.16 9.23 9.45
CA LEU A 44 19.03 9.49 8.30
C LEU A 44 19.92 8.29 7.99
N ALA A 45 20.50 7.66 9.01
CA ALA A 45 21.31 6.46 8.84
C ALA A 45 20.49 5.30 8.26
N ARG A 46 19.26 5.09 8.74
CA ARG A 46 18.37 4.05 8.20
C ARG A 46 17.92 4.34 6.77
N LEU A 47 17.56 5.59 6.45
CA LEU A 47 17.21 5.96 5.07
C LEU A 47 18.39 5.75 4.11
N ARG A 48 19.60 6.10 4.55
CA ARG A 48 20.81 5.83 3.78
C ARG A 48 20.95 4.33 3.51
N GLU A 49 20.87 3.50 4.52
CA GLU A 49 20.98 2.04 4.35
C GLU A 49 19.95 1.52 3.33
N LEU A 50 18.68 1.88 3.49
CA LEU A 50 17.56 1.48 2.63
C LEU A 50 17.67 1.97 1.17
N THR A 51 18.48 3.00 0.89
CA THR A 51 18.58 3.62 -0.43
C THR A 51 19.96 3.53 -1.06
N THR A 52 20.87 2.78 -0.41
CA THR A 52 22.23 2.54 -0.90
C THR A 52 22.63 1.07 -0.91
N THR A 53 21.83 0.20 -0.28
CA THR A 53 22.03 -1.26 -0.30
C THR A 53 21.07 -1.92 -1.28
N GLY A 54 21.61 -2.75 -2.19
CA GLY A 54 20.86 -3.38 -3.26
C GLY A 54 21.74 -3.67 -4.46
N ASP A 55 21.12 -3.89 -5.62
CA ASP A 55 21.81 -4.19 -6.86
C ASP A 55 21.56 -3.08 -7.90
N PHE A 56 22.64 -2.58 -8.50
CA PHE A 56 22.55 -1.66 -9.64
C PHE A 56 22.13 -2.42 -10.88
N THR A 57 21.09 -1.91 -11.56
CA THR A 57 20.45 -2.61 -12.68
C THR A 57 21.18 -2.42 -14.00
N GLY A 58 21.98 -1.36 -14.14
CA GLY A 58 22.58 -0.95 -15.40
C GLY A 58 21.58 -0.41 -16.43
N ASP A 59 20.31 -0.20 -16.04
CA ASP A 59 19.27 0.47 -16.82
C ASP A 59 18.48 1.44 -15.93
N ILE A 60 17.45 2.07 -16.49
CA ILE A 60 16.56 2.99 -15.79
C ILE A 60 15.08 2.61 -15.97
N CYS A 61 14.30 2.64 -14.89
CA CYS A 61 12.84 2.60 -14.93
C CYS A 61 12.34 3.80 -15.73
N ARG A 62 11.60 3.62 -16.81
CA ARG A 62 11.07 4.76 -17.60
C ARG A 62 9.89 5.47 -16.91
N CYS A 63 9.45 4.97 -15.76
CA CYS A 63 8.45 5.60 -14.94
C CYS A 63 8.96 6.93 -14.34
N PRO A 64 8.13 7.98 -14.26
CA PRO A 64 8.53 9.25 -13.64
C PRO A 64 8.92 9.13 -12.17
N GLY A 65 8.46 8.10 -11.47
CA GLY A 65 8.52 8.01 -10.01
C GLY A 65 7.51 8.93 -9.33
N ARG A 66 7.24 8.68 -8.05
CA ARG A 66 6.24 9.46 -7.27
C ARG A 66 6.88 10.46 -6.31
N LEU A 67 8.04 10.13 -5.77
CA LEU A 67 8.70 10.90 -4.73
C LEU A 67 10.13 11.23 -5.11
N THR A 68 10.63 12.33 -4.56
CA THR A 68 12.05 12.69 -4.64
C THR A 68 12.65 12.78 -3.25
N LEU A 69 13.79 12.13 -3.05
CA LEU A 69 14.64 12.29 -1.89
C LEU A 69 15.68 13.37 -2.21
N ALA A 70 15.65 14.50 -1.53
CA ALA A 70 16.60 15.59 -1.71
C ALA A 70 17.53 15.68 -0.50
N LEU A 71 18.84 15.58 -0.72
CA LEU A 71 19.86 15.50 0.33
C LEU A 71 20.53 16.86 0.49
N TYR A 72 20.45 17.42 1.68
CA TYR A 72 20.99 18.74 2.03
C TYR A 72 22.11 18.60 3.08
N ASP A 73 23.12 19.46 2.99
CA ASP A 73 24.16 19.57 4.01
C ASP A 73 23.75 20.51 5.16
N ALA A 74 24.71 20.90 6.02
CA ALA A 74 24.46 21.76 7.18
C ALA A 74 24.06 23.19 6.79
N ASP A 75 24.42 23.64 5.59
CA ASP A 75 24.19 24.99 5.09
C ASP A 75 22.96 25.07 4.18
N ASP A 76 22.10 24.04 4.22
CA ASP A 76 20.94 23.85 3.35
C ASP A 76 21.27 23.83 1.84
N VAL A 77 22.48 23.37 1.49
CA VAL A 77 22.89 23.22 0.09
C VAL A 77 22.54 21.82 -0.41
N LEU A 78 21.80 21.75 -1.51
CA LEU A 78 21.46 20.49 -2.18
C LEU A 78 22.73 19.78 -2.67
N ARG A 79 22.96 18.58 -2.16
CA ARG A 79 24.12 17.73 -2.49
C ARG A 79 23.82 16.69 -3.56
N GLY A 80 22.56 16.30 -3.64
CA GLY A 80 22.06 15.35 -4.62
C GLY A 80 20.61 14.98 -4.36
N SER A 81 20.03 14.28 -5.32
CA SER A 81 18.65 13.85 -5.29
C SER A 81 18.48 12.45 -5.85
N ALA A 82 17.44 11.77 -5.39
CA ALA A 82 17.01 10.48 -5.88
C ALA A 82 15.51 10.50 -6.18
N THR A 83 15.08 9.78 -7.20
CA THR A 83 13.66 9.51 -7.43
C THR A 83 13.32 8.10 -6.95
N VAL A 84 12.21 7.95 -6.22
CA VAL A 84 11.70 6.63 -5.80
C VAL A 84 10.68 6.13 -6.82
N HIS A 85 10.90 4.92 -7.30
CA HIS A 85 10.18 4.26 -8.38
C HIS A 85 9.53 2.97 -7.87
N GLY A 86 8.21 2.86 -8.09
CA GLY A 86 7.44 1.64 -7.82
C GLY A 86 7.68 1.07 -6.41
N HIS A 87 7.78 -0.25 -6.33
CA HIS A 87 8.15 -0.97 -5.11
C HIS A 87 9.64 -1.32 -5.15
N GLY A 88 10.48 -0.43 -4.62
CA GLY A 88 11.86 -0.79 -4.32
C GLY A 88 12.95 -0.32 -5.27
N SER A 89 12.69 0.60 -6.20
CA SER A 89 13.74 1.09 -7.10
C SER A 89 14.05 2.56 -6.84
N VAL A 90 15.32 2.93 -6.77
CA VAL A 90 15.79 4.30 -6.50
C VAL A 90 16.77 4.75 -7.57
N SER A 91 16.46 5.87 -8.21
CA SER A 91 17.29 6.46 -9.27
C SER A 91 17.99 7.71 -8.77
N TRP A 92 19.29 7.62 -8.49
CA TRP A 92 20.10 8.73 -8.01
C TRP A 92 20.62 9.57 -9.17
N GLU A 93 20.42 10.90 -9.11
CA GLU A 93 20.93 11.86 -10.12
C GLU A 93 20.77 11.31 -11.54
N ARG A 94 19.56 10.86 -11.86
CA ARG A 94 19.27 9.99 -13.02
C ARG A 94 19.90 10.46 -14.34
N SER A 95 19.85 11.75 -14.62
CA SER A 95 20.41 12.35 -15.84
C SER A 95 21.94 12.18 -15.94
N ARG A 96 22.61 12.02 -14.80
CA ARG A 96 24.06 11.85 -14.67
C ARG A 96 24.48 10.39 -14.71
N PHE A 97 23.83 9.52 -13.93
CA PHE A 97 24.30 8.14 -13.75
C PHE A 97 23.55 7.13 -14.62
N ARG A 98 22.28 7.39 -14.94
CA ARG A 98 21.43 6.50 -15.75
C ARG A 98 21.43 5.05 -15.26
N ASP A 99 21.33 4.87 -13.95
CA ASP A 99 21.34 3.57 -13.31
C ASP A 99 20.41 3.61 -12.10
N ASP A 100 19.51 2.64 -12.03
CA ASP A 100 18.61 2.47 -10.91
C ASP A 100 19.18 1.43 -9.95
N LEU A 101 19.02 1.69 -8.65
CA LEU A 101 19.29 0.75 -7.57
C LEU A 101 17.98 0.01 -7.24
N ASP A 102 17.95 -1.30 -7.44
CA ASP A 102 16.94 -2.16 -6.85
C ASP A 102 17.33 -2.40 -5.39
N VAL A 103 16.58 -1.81 -4.46
CA VAL A 103 16.93 -1.80 -3.03
C VAL A 103 16.73 -3.19 -2.43
N ALA A 104 17.60 -3.54 -1.48
CA ALA A 104 17.57 -4.86 -0.84
C ALA A 104 16.33 -5.12 0.03
N GLU A 105 15.73 -4.06 0.60
CA GLU A 105 14.53 -4.15 1.46
C GLU A 105 13.43 -3.18 0.97
N PRO A 106 12.73 -3.48 -0.13
CA PRO A 106 11.82 -2.55 -0.79
C PRO A 106 10.56 -2.22 0.04
N THR A 107 10.05 -3.21 0.76
CA THR A 107 8.96 -3.05 1.73
C THR A 107 9.39 -2.16 2.89
N ALA A 108 10.58 -2.39 3.43
CA ALA A 108 11.09 -1.59 4.55
C ALA A 108 11.30 -0.12 4.16
N LEU A 109 11.77 0.17 2.92
CA LEU A 109 11.82 1.54 2.41
C LEU A 109 10.45 2.19 2.36
N THR A 110 9.46 1.49 1.82
CA THR A 110 8.09 2.01 1.70
C THR A 110 7.47 2.32 3.06
N LEU A 111 7.60 1.41 4.01
CA LEU A 111 7.07 1.57 5.38
C LEU A 111 7.83 2.65 6.15
N PHE A 112 9.15 2.74 5.99
CA PHE A 112 9.96 3.81 6.59
C PHE A 112 9.54 5.20 6.12
N LEU A 113 9.25 5.37 4.82
CA LEU A 113 8.75 6.65 4.28
C LEU A 113 7.39 7.00 4.89
N ALA A 114 6.52 6.00 5.06
CA ALA A 114 5.22 6.18 5.70
C ALA A 114 5.36 6.57 7.19
N GLU A 115 6.27 5.92 7.93
CA GLU A 115 6.62 6.28 9.32
C GLU A 115 7.20 7.70 9.45
N CYS A 116 7.77 8.24 8.37
CA CYS A 116 8.23 9.62 8.31
C CYS A 116 7.10 10.63 8.01
N GLY A 117 5.87 10.17 7.83
CA GLY A 117 4.68 11.00 7.58
C GLY A 117 4.35 11.20 6.10
N VAL A 118 4.99 10.47 5.19
CA VAL A 118 4.60 10.45 3.77
C VAL A 118 3.31 9.65 3.63
N ARG A 119 2.25 10.29 3.14
CA ARG A 119 0.94 9.67 2.96
C ARG A 119 0.89 8.79 1.71
N ASP A 120 -0.11 7.91 1.65
CA ASP A 120 -0.44 7.07 0.48
C ASP A 120 0.71 6.14 0.06
N MET A 121 1.54 5.72 1.02
CA MET A 121 2.66 4.82 0.76
C MET A 121 2.21 3.37 0.64
N LEU A 122 1.13 2.97 1.33
CA LEU A 122 0.66 1.59 1.31
C LEU A 122 0.18 1.13 -0.08
N ILE A 123 -0.22 2.05 -0.95
CA ILE A 123 -0.62 1.71 -2.33
C ILE A 123 0.52 1.07 -3.14
N ALA A 124 1.78 1.43 -2.84
CA ALA A 124 2.93 0.84 -3.50
C ALA A 124 3.13 -0.64 -3.15
N LEU A 125 2.56 -1.11 -2.03
CA LEU A 125 2.65 -2.49 -1.56
C LEU A 125 1.51 -3.38 -2.08
N LEU A 126 0.43 -2.78 -2.61
CA LEU A 126 -0.76 -3.53 -3.02
C LEU A 126 -0.46 -4.52 -4.17
N GLY A 127 0.19 -4.05 -5.25
CA GLY A 127 0.57 -4.89 -6.38
C GLY A 127 1.51 -6.06 -6.03
N PRO A 128 2.62 -5.80 -5.31
CA PRO A 128 3.49 -6.84 -4.79
C PRO A 128 2.74 -7.88 -3.95
N LEU A 129 1.89 -7.44 -3.01
CA LEU A 129 1.14 -8.38 -2.16
C LEU A 129 0.11 -9.20 -2.93
N VAL A 130 -0.59 -8.59 -3.90
CA VAL A 130 -1.49 -9.29 -4.81
C VAL A 130 -0.76 -10.41 -5.55
N THR A 131 0.44 -10.12 -6.03
CA THR A 131 1.30 -11.10 -6.73
C THR A 131 1.73 -12.21 -5.77
N ALA A 132 2.27 -11.86 -4.61
CA ALA A 132 2.76 -12.81 -3.60
C ALA A 132 1.66 -13.77 -3.12
N LEU A 133 0.42 -13.29 -2.97
CA LEU A 133 -0.72 -14.10 -2.54
C LEU A 133 -1.50 -14.76 -3.69
N GLY A 134 -1.08 -14.55 -4.94
CA GLY A 134 -1.74 -15.12 -6.11
C GLY A 134 -3.19 -14.65 -6.31
N ARG A 135 -3.50 -13.41 -5.90
CA ARG A 135 -4.85 -12.81 -5.91
C ARG A 135 -5.17 -11.97 -7.14
N TYR A 136 -4.32 -12.04 -8.15
CA TYR A 136 -4.55 -11.37 -9.43
C TYR A 136 -5.66 -12.08 -10.24
N GLU A 137 -6.33 -11.31 -11.08
CA GLU A 137 -7.31 -11.82 -12.03
C GLU A 137 -6.71 -12.82 -13.02
N ARG A 138 -7.47 -13.88 -13.28
CA ARG A 138 -7.11 -14.89 -14.27
C ARG A 138 -8.06 -14.81 -15.44
N ASN A 139 -7.50 -14.85 -16.65
CA ASN A 139 -8.27 -14.84 -17.90
C ASN A 139 -9.24 -16.04 -18.03
N THR A 140 -9.09 -17.06 -17.19
CA THR A 140 -9.93 -18.27 -17.15
C THR A 140 -11.16 -18.14 -16.24
N HIS A 141 -11.31 -17.02 -15.52
CA HIS A 141 -12.43 -16.79 -14.62
C HIS A 141 -13.15 -15.49 -14.97
N PRO A 142 -14.48 -15.40 -14.74
CA PRO A 142 -15.19 -14.14 -14.83
C PRO A 142 -14.57 -13.10 -13.90
N GLN A 143 -14.44 -11.85 -14.37
CA GLN A 143 -13.93 -10.74 -13.57
C GLN A 143 -14.80 -10.46 -12.34
N PHE A 144 -16.12 -10.59 -12.49
CA PHE A 144 -17.07 -10.54 -11.39
C PHE A 144 -17.68 -11.91 -11.14
N ARG A 145 -17.89 -12.25 -9.87
CA ARG A 145 -18.63 -13.46 -9.50
C ARG A 145 -20.05 -13.43 -10.13
N PRO A 146 -20.46 -14.48 -10.86
CA PRO A 146 -21.85 -14.60 -11.31
C PRO A 146 -22.85 -14.80 -10.14
N PRO A 147 -24.14 -14.45 -10.30
CA PRO A 147 -25.17 -14.80 -9.32
C PRO A 147 -25.31 -16.33 -9.16
N GLY A 148 -25.82 -16.77 -8.02
CA GLY A 148 -26.10 -18.19 -7.76
C GLY A 148 -24.86 -19.09 -7.63
N LYS A 149 -23.69 -18.55 -7.27
CA LYS A 149 -22.42 -19.29 -7.12
C LYS A 149 -21.99 -19.44 -5.65
N PRO A 150 -22.56 -20.39 -4.88
CA PRO A 150 -22.27 -20.53 -3.45
C PRO A 150 -20.82 -20.92 -3.15
N ALA A 151 -20.20 -21.74 -4.01
CA ALA A 151 -18.81 -22.16 -3.83
C ALA A 151 -17.84 -20.97 -3.79
N VAL A 152 -18.06 -19.95 -4.63
CA VAL A 152 -17.22 -18.75 -4.68
C VAL A 152 -17.35 -17.92 -3.40
N LEU A 153 -18.58 -17.79 -2.86
CA LEU A 153 -18.80 -17.09 -1.59
C LEU A 153 -18.17 -17.83 -0.39
N ILE A 154 -18.15 -19.17 -0.42
CA ILE A 154 -17.47 -20.00 0.58
C ILE A 154 -15.95 -19.84 0.47
N GLU A 155 -15.40 -19.92 -0.74
CA GLU A 155 -13.95 -19.76 -1.00
C GLU A 155 -13.44 -18.39 -0.55
N ARG A 156 -14.21 -17.33 -0.80
CA ARG A 156 -13.95 -15.96 -0.34
C ARG A 156 -14.21 -15.75 1.14
N GLN A 157 -14.70 -16.78 1.83
CA GLN A 157 -15.05 -16.73 3.25
C GLN A 157 -16.00 -15.58 3.58
N VAL A 158 -16.96 -15.32 2.68
CA VAL A 158 -18.03 -14.37 2.94
C VAL A 158 -18.78 -14.81 4.21
N PRO A 159 -19.09 -13.90 5.15
CA PRO A 159 -19.82 -14.23 6.37
C PRO A 159 -21.11 -14.99 6.04
N GLU A 160 -21.31 -16.14 6.69
CA GLU A 160 -22.38 -17.09 6.35
C GLU A 160 -23.76 -16.42 6.34
N VAL A 161 -24.01 -15.55 7.31
CA VAL A 161 -25.26 -14.80 7.47
C VAL A 161 -25.60 -13.89 6.27
N LEU A 162 -24.60 -13.53 5.45
CA LEU A 162 -24.78 -12.66 4.27
C LEU A 162 -24.95 -13.46 2.97
N ARG A 163 -24.54 -14.74 2.94
CA ARG A 163 -24.44 -15.53 1.69
C ARG A 163 -25.78 -15.66 0.97
N ALA A 164 -26.87 -15.88 1.71
CA ALA A 164 -28.19 -16.06 1.11
C ALA A 164 -28.66 -14.82 0.32
N GLU A 165 -28.32 -13.61 0.75
CA GLU A 165 -28.64 -12.39 0.01
C GLU A 165 -27.67 -12.18 -1.15
N LEU A 166 -26.38 -12.41 -0.93
CA LEU A 166 -25.35 -12.21 -1.95
C LEU A 166 -25.43 -13.23 -3.09
N LEU A 167 -26.06 -14.38 -2.87
CA LEU A 167 -26.38 -15.35 -3.92
C LEU A 167 -27.39 -14.82 -4.94
N LYS A 168 -28.26 -13.89 -4.55
CA LYS A 168 -29.31 -13.33 -5.42
C LYS A 168 -28.77 -12.33 -6.43
N VAL A 169 -27.54 -11.87 -6.26
CA VAL A 169 -26.91 -10.83 -7.10
C VAL A 169 -25.51 -11.28 -7.55
N GLY A 170 -25.08 -10.77 -8.71
CA GLY A 170 -23.69 -10.89 -9.14
C GLY A 170 -22.74 -9.99 -8.33
N GLY A 171 -21.44 -10.22 -8.44
CA GLY A 171 -20.41 -9.43 -7.75
C GLY A 171 -20.41 -7.96 -8.17
N GLU A 172 -20.62 -7.68 -9.46
CA GLU A 172 -20.79 -6.31 -9.97
C GLU A 172 -21.98 -5.61 -9.30
N GLN A 173 -23.14 -6.27 -9.31
CA GLN A 173 -24.38 -5.76 -8.70
C GLN A 173 -24.27 -5.59 -7.19
N ALA A 174 -23.46 -6.42 -6.51
CA ALA A 174 -23.21 -6.29 -5.08
C ALA A 174 -22.56 -4.93 -4.73
N GLY A 175 -21.67 -4.42 -5.59
CA GLY A 175 -21.10 -3.08 -5.43
C GLY A 175 -22.07 -1.92 -5.66
N GLN A 176 -23.20 -2.20 -6.31
CA GLN A 176 -24.23 -1.23 -6.68
C GLN A 176 -25.48 -1.34 -5.79
N LEU A 177 -25.42 -2.09 -4.69
CA LEU A 177 -26.53 -2.15 -3.74
C LEU A 177 -26.89 -0.75 -3.24
N SER A 178 -28.19 -0.50 -3.10
CA SER A 178 -28.69 0.73 -2.52
C SER A 178 -28.24 0.86 -1.05
N PRO A 179 -28.17 2.08 -0.50
CA PRO A 179 -27.81 2.30 0.90
C PRO A 179 -28.66 1.47 1.88
N GLU A 180 -29.96 1.33 1.63
CA GLU A 180 -30.88 0.57 2.49
C GLU A 180 -30.56 -0.92 2.48
N ARG A 181 -30.20 -1.47 1.32
CA ARG A 181 -29.81 -2.88 1.19
C ARG A 181 -28.45 -3.13 1.85
N ALA A 182 -27.49 -2.22 1.70
CA ALA A 182 -26.19 -2.31 2.37
C ALA A 182 -26.36 -2.24 3.91
N ALA A 183 -27.16 -1.29 4.41
CA ALA A 183 -27.46 -1.15 5.84
C ALA A 183 -28.15 -2.41 6.41
N ALA A 184 -29.06 -3.03 5.66
CA ALA A 184 -29.68 -4.30 6.07
C ALA A 184 -28.66 -5.45 6.17
N LEU A 185 -27.66 -5.51 5.28
CA LEU A 185 -26.55 -6.47 5.39
C LEU A 185 -25.68 -6.17 6.61
N ALA A 186 -25.36 -4.90 6.86
CA ALA A 186 -24.60 -4.48 8.04
C ALA A 186 -25.33 -4.88 9.35
N GLN A 187 -26.63 -4.60 9.46
CA GLN A 187 -27.46 -4.99 10.59
C GLN A 187 -27.51 -6.51 10.78
N ARG A 188 -27.64 -7.28 9.69
CA ARG A 188 -27.65 -8.74 9.76
C ARG A 188 -26.29 -9.29 10.21
N LEU A 189 -25.18 -8.71 9.76
CA LEU A 189 -23.84 -9.05 10.25
C LEU A 189 -23.67 -8.70 11.74
N ALA A 190 -24.14 -7.53 12.16
CA ALA A 190 -24.11 -7.10 13.56
C ALA A 190 -24.95 -8.00 14.49
N GLY A 191 -26.10 -8.47 14.02
CA GLY A 191 -26.93 -9.42 14.76
C GLY A 191 -26.31 -10.81 14.91
N ALA A 192 -25.48 -11.25 13.96
CA ALA A 192 -24.79 -12.55 14.02
C ALA A 192 -23.45 -12.49 14.76
N VAL A 193 -22.76 -11.35 14.69
CA VAL A 193 -21.42 -11.16 15.26
C VAL A 193 -21.44 -9.86 16.04
N ALA A 194 -21.56 -9.93 17.37
CA ALA A 194 -21.74 -8.76 18.23
C ALA A 194 -20.47 -7.88 18.35
N ASP A 195 -19.29 -8.49 18.32
CA ASP A 195 -18.01 -7.79 18.45
C ASP A 195 -17.60 -7.06 17.15
N PRO A 196 -17.45 -5.71 17.17
CA PRO A 196 -17.01 -4.96 16.00
C PRO A 196 -15.62 -5.36 15.49
N VAL A 197 -14.69 -5.80 16.35
CA VAL A 197 -13.35 -6.24 15.91
C VAL A 197 -13.47 -7.53 15.10
N GLN A 198 -14.26 -8.48 15.59
CA GLN A 198 -14.52 -9.72 14.85
C GLN A 198 -15.22 -9.47 13.51
N ARG A 199 -16.17 -8.52 13.46
CA ARG A 199 -16.82 -8.10 12.20
C ARG A 199 -15.80 -7.52 11.22
N ALA A 200 -14.96 -6.60 11.66
CA ALA A 200 -13.92 -6.01 10.82
C ALA A 200 -12.98 -7.09 10.27
N GLY A 201 -12.53 -8.03 11.11
CA GLY A 201 -11.66 -9.13 10.68
C GLY A 201 -12.28 -10.00 9.59
N LEU A 202 -13.57 -10.34 9.71
CA LEU A 202 -14.30 -11.09 8.69
C LEU A 202 -14.39 -10.32 7.36
N LEU A 203 -14.70 -9.03 7.43
CA LEU A 203 -14.81 -8.16 6.25
C LEU A 203 -13.46 -7.95 5.56
N LEU A 204 -12.39 -7.69 6.32
CA LEU A 204 -11.03 -7.55 5.79
C LEU A 204 -10.56 -8.85 5.12
N ASN A 205 -10.81 -10.01 5.75
CA ASN A 205 -10.49 -11.30 5.14
C ASN A 205 -11.30 -11.57 3.86
N TRP A 206 -12.58 -11.19 3.80
CA TRP A 206 -13.34 -11.26 2.55
C TRP A 206 -12.74 -10.32 1.49
N LEU A 207 -12.46 -9.07 1.84
CA LEU A 207 -11.90 -8.06 0.92
C LEU A 207 -10.58 -8.53 0.27
N GLY A 208 -9.67 -9.10 1.06
CA GLY A 208 -8.39 -9.58 0.54
C GLY A 208 -8.44 -10.95 -0.17
N ARG A 209 -9.63 -11.56 -0.28
CA ARG A 209 -9.87 -12.75 -1.11
C ARG A 209 -10.52 -12.41 -2.45
N LEU A 210 -10.90 -11.15 -2.67
CA LEU A 210 -11.41 -10.70 -3.95
C LEU A 210 -10.30 -10.65 -4.99
N PRO A 211 -10.56 -11.05 -6.24
CA PRO A 211 -9.57 -10.96 -7.31
C PRO A 211 -9.29 -9.49 -7.65
N PHE A 212 -8.01 -9.17 -7.78
CA PHE A 212 -7.51 -7.83 -8.09
C PHE A 212 -7.13 -7.70 -9.58
N PRO A 213 -7.42 -6.56 -10.25
CA PRO A 213 -8.01 -5.35 -9.68
C PRO A 213 -9.54 -5.32 -9.64
N THR A 214 -10.24 -6.00 -10.55
CA THR A 214 -11.61 -5.63 -10.90
C THR A 214 -12.60 -5.80 -9.76
N GLU A 215 -12.76 -6.99 -9.21
CA GLU A 215 -13.76 -7.20 -8.14
C GLU A 215 -13.28 -6.73 -6.76
N ALA A 216 -11.97 -6.54 -6.59
CA ALA A 216 -11.41 -5.94 -5.40
C ALA A 216 -11.60 -4.40 -5.38
N MET A 217 -11.55 -3.73 -6.52
CA MET A 217 -11.69 -2.27 -6.65
C MET A 217 -13.13 -1.85 -6.98
N TRP A 218 -13.87 -2.66 -7.74
CA TRP A 218 -15.29 -2.48 -8.07
C TRP A 218 -16.13 -3.63 -7.51
N GLY A 219 -17.43 -3.69 -7.78
CA GLY A 219 -18.27 -4.83 -7.37
C GLY A 219 -18.24 -5.12 -5.86
N GLU A 220 -18.01 -6.37 -5.46
CA GLU A 220 -18.00 -6.77 -4.04
C GLU A 220 -17.04 -5.94 -3.19
N GLY A 221 -15.88 -5.53 -3.72
CA GLY A 221 -14.93 -4.70 -2.98
C GLY A 221 -15.53 -3.40 -2.49
N VAL A 222 -16.39 -2.76 -3.31
CA VAL A 222 -17.11 -1.53 -2.92
C VAL A 222 -18.09 -1.82 -1.78
N LEU A 223 -18.81 -2.93 -1.84
CA LEU A 223 -19.72 -3.32 -0.77
C LEU A 223 -18.97 -3.57 0.53
N VAL A 224 -17.86 -4.33 0.49
CA VAL A 224 -17.10 -4.65 1.70
C VAL A 224 -16.51 -3.41 2.34
N ARG A 225 -15.97 -2.46 1.55
CA ARG A 225 -15.51 -1.18 2.08
C ARG A 225 -16.63 -0.36 2.72
N ARG A 226 -17.81 -0.26 2.10
CA ARG A 226 -18.97 0.39 2.72
C ARG A 226 -19.36 -0.25 4.06
N LEU A 227 -19.31 -1.58 4.15
CA LEU A 227 -19.59 -2.30 5.41
C LEU A 227 -18.50 -2.06 6.47
N LEU A 228 -17.25 -1.84 6.06
CA LEU A 228 -16.15 -1.46 6.96
C LEU A 228 -16.29 -0.01 7.45
N ASP A 229 -16.77 0.91 6.59
CA ASP A 229 -16.99 2.32 6.93
C ASP A 229 -18.05 2.51 8.04
N ASP A 230 -18.99 1.56 8.16
CA ASP A 230 -19.98 1.51 9.25
C ASP A 230 -19.39 1.04 10.60
N LEU A 231 -18.13 0.59 10.65
CA LEU A 231 -17.47 0.12 11.86
C LEU A 231 -16.58 1.21 12.49
N PRO A 232 -16.44 1.24 13.83
CA PRO A 232 -15.49 2.14 14.47
C PRO A 232 -14.06 1.88 13.99
N ARG A 233 -13.35 2.92 13.54
CA ARG A 233 -11.95 2.83 13.08
C ARG A 233 -11.03 2.07 14.04
N PRO A 234 -11.08 2.27 15.38
CA PRO A 234 -10.26 1.49 16.31
C PRO A 234 -10.50 -0.03 16.23
N ALA A 235 -11.73 -0.46 15.90
CA ALA A 235 -12.04 -1.88 15.73
C ALA A 235 -11.44 -2.44 14.44
N VAL A 236 -11.42 -1.65 13.35
CA VAL A 236 -10.77 -2.02 12.09
C VAL A 236 -9.26 -2.14 12.28
N LEU A 237 -8.63 -1.20 12.98
CA LEU A 237 -7.19 -1.26 13.31
C LEU A 237 -6.85 -2.46 14.21
N ALA A 238 -7.68 -2.73 15.23
CA ALA A 238 -7.48 -3.90 16.09
C ALA A 238 -7.59 -5.23 15.32
N ALA A 239 -8.48 -5.31 14.33
CA ALA A 239 -8.59 -6.46 13.45
C ALA A 239 -7.42 -6.56 12.47
N ALA A 240 -6.97 -5.42 11.91
CA ALA A 240 -5.82 -5.34 11.02
C ALA A 240 -4.53 -5.86 11.68
N ALA A 241 -4.33 -5.55 12.97
CA ALA A 241 -3.17 -6.00 13.75
C ALA A 241 -3.06 -7.52 13.88
N ARG A 242 -4.16 -8.24 13.62
CA ARG A 242 -4.27 -9.70 13.75
C ARG A 242 -4.61 -10.35 12.42
N ALA A 243 -4.46 -9.62 11.32
CA ALA A 243 -4.89 -10.08 10.02
C ALA A 243 -3.95 -11.18 9.49
N GLU A 244 -4.54 -12.33 9.17
CA GLU A 244 -3.89 -13.37 8.38
C GLU A 244 -3.51 -12.86 6.98
N PRO A 245 -2.69 -13.58 6.18
CA PRO A 245 -2.15 -13.04 4.92
C PRO A 245 -3.22 -12.49 3.95
N ALA A 246 -4.34 -13.18 3.77
CA ALA A 246 -5.45 -12.67 2.98
C ALA A 246 -6.09 -11.42 3.62
N GLY A 247 -6.28 -11.43 4.94
CA GLY A 247 -6.77 -10.26 5.66
C GLY A 247 -5.83 -9.05 5.52
N THR A 248 -4.51 -9.26 5.52
CA THR A 248 -3.51 -8.20 5.32
C THR A 248 -3.70 -7.53 3.96
N LEU A 249 -3.92 -8.29 2.90
CA LEU A 249 -4.28 -7.72 1.59
C LEU A 249 -5.59 -6.95 1.63
N GLY A 250 -6.58 -7.44 2.38
CA GLY A 250 -7.82 -6.71 2.64
C GLY A 250 -7.59 -5.38 3.35
N VAL A 251 -6.70 -5.34 4.34
CA VAL A 251 -6.32 -4.11 5.05
C VAL A 251 -5.67 -3.12 4.09
N LEU A 252 -4.72 -3.55 3.25
CA LEU A 252 -4.12 -2.68 2.24
C LEU A 252 -5.16 -2.15 1.26
N ASN A 253 -6.04 -3.00 0.74
CA ASN A 253 -7.10 -2.57 -0.16
C ASN A 253 -8.06 -1.58 0.51
N TRP A 254 -8.42 -1.79 1.79
CA TRP A 254 -9.22 -0.82 2.53
C TRP A 254 -8.47 0.51 2.73
N ALA A 255 -7.22 0.45 3.17
CA ALA A 255 -6.40 1.62 3.52
C ALA A 255 -6.16 2.57 2.34
N VAL A 256 -5.92 2.04 1.12
CA VAL A 256 -5.70 2.88 -0.08
C VAL A 256 -6.95 3.66 -0.54
N HIS A 257 -8.10 3.41 0.10
CA HIS A 257 -9.35 4.15 -0.13
C HIS A 257 -9.71 5.05 1.06
N GLN A 258 -8.83 5.21 2.03
CA GLN A 258 -8.99 6.13 3.15
C GLN A 258 -8.22 7.42 2.87
N ASP A 259 -8.64 8.53 3.49
CA ASP A 259 -7.95 9.83 3.35
C ASP A 259 -6.57 9.86 4.04
N ASP A 260 -6.33 8.94 4.98
CA ASP A 260 -5.09 8.79 5.73
C ASP A 260 -4.85 7.32 6.09
N ASP A 261 -3.68 6.80 5.72
CA ASP A 261 -3.23 5.42 5.96
C ASP A 261 -2.14 5.31 7.05
N SER A 262 -1.77 6.43 7.69
CA SER A 262 -0.64 6.49 8.63
C SER A 262 -0.79 5.58 9.85
N ASP A 263 -1.99 5.50 10.42
CA ASP A 263 -2.29 4.63 11.57
C ASP A 263 -2.37 3.15 11.18
N VAL A 264 -2.67 2.85 9.92
CA VAL A 264 -2.67 1.50 9.38
C VAL A 264 -1.25 0.98 9.26
N VAL A 265 -0.32 1.80 8.74
CA VAL A 265 1.10 1.45 8.55
C VAL A 265 1.69 0.82 9.81
N ALA A 266 1.55 1.48 10.96
CA ALA A 266 2.11 1.02 12.23
C ALA A 266 1.56 -0.36 12.65
N VAL A 267 0.33 -0.67 12.25
CA VAL A 267 -0.35 -1.91 12.57
C VAL A 267 0.06 -3.05 11.64
N VAL A 268 0.28 -2.76 10.35
CA VAL A 268 0.57 -3.79 9.34
C VAL A 268 2.05 -3.99 9.04
N ASP A 269 2.93 -3.11 9.53
CA ASP A 269 4.37 -3.20 9.28
C ASP A 269 4.95 -4.62 9.55
N PRO A 270 4.76 -5.22 10.74
CA PRO A 270 5.38 -6.51 11.05
C PRO A 270 4.96 -7.64 10.10
N VAL A 271 3.68 -7.67 9.71
CA VAL A 271 3.16 -8.71 8.81
C VAL A 271 3.57 -8.44 7.37
N LEU A 272 3.67 -7.17 6.95
CA LEU A 272 4.10 -6.82 5.60
C LEU A 272 5.56 -7.16 5.35
N ARG A 273 6.47 -6.88 6.30
CA ARG A 273 7.87 -7.30 6.18
C ARG A 273 8.03 -8.82 6.12
N HIS A 274 7.09 -9.57 6.71
CA HIS A 274 7.12 -11.02 6.61
C HIS A 274 6.61 -11.54 5.25
N LEU A 275 5.55 -10.93 4.71
CA LEU A 275 4.93 -11.36 3.45
C LEU A 275 5.67 -10.84 2.21
N LEU A 276 6.36 -9.71 2.33
CA LEU A 276 7.10 -9.03 1.28
C LEU A 276 8.50 -8.67 1.82
N PRO A 277 9.44 -9.62 1.87
CA PRO A 277 10.82 -9.35 2.29
C PRO A 277 11.52 -8.37 1.35
#